data_AF-A0A2S9FCU2-F1
#
_entry.id   AF-A0A2S9FCU2-F1
#
_cell.length_a   1.000
_cell.length_b   1.000
_cell.length_c   1.000
_cell.angle_alpha   90.00
_cell.angle_beta   90.00
_cell.angle_gamma   90.00
#
_symmetry.space_group_name_H-M   'P 1'
#
loop_
_entity.id
_entity.type
_entity.pdbx_description
1 polymer ?
#
loop_
_entity_poly.entity_id
_entity_poly.type
_entity_poly.pdbx_seq_one_letter_code
_entity_poly.pdbx_strand_id
1 'polypeptide(L)'
;MTDVIGNDLGLTPAPTKMSLVPTTDQPQKAKDFTSDQEVRWCPGCGDYVILNTIRNFLPELGLRRENIAFVSGIGCSSRFPYYLETYGFHSIHGRAPTIATGLALAREDLSVWVVTGDGDALSIGGNHLIHALRRNI
;
A
#
# COMPACT_ATOMS: atom_id res chain seq x y z
N MET A 1 7.75 -16.79 -4.61
CA MET A 1 7.31 -17.80 -3.61
C MET A 1 5.87 -17.51 -3.19
N THR A 2 4.95 -17.37 -4.15
CA THR A 2 3.54 -17.01 -3.91
C THR A 2 2.57 -18.16 -4.22
N ASP A 3 3.09 -19.30 -4.70
CA ASP A 3 2.26 -20.40 -5.22
C ASP A 3 1.89 -21.47 -4.18
N VAL A 4 2.05 -21.20 -2.88
CA VAL A 4 1.90 -22.24 -1.84
C VAL A 4 0.67 -22.03 -0.92
N ILE A 5 -0.08 -20.95 -1.07
CA ILE A 5 -1.31 -20.76 -0.27
C ILE A 5 -2.49 -21.45 -0.99
N GLY A 6 -2.82 -22.69 -0.61
CA GLY A 6 -4.08 -23.34 -0.97
C GLY A 6 -4.01 -24.63 -1.79
N ASN A 7 -2.83 -25.00 -2.31
CA ASN A 7 -2.68 -26.27 -3.06
C ASN A 7 -2.99 -27.51 -2.20
N ASP A 8 -2.64 -27.48 -0.91
CA ASP A 8 -2.89 -28.59 0.03
C ASP A 8 -4.39 -28.80 0.34
N LEU A 9 -5.24 -27.85 -0.05
CA LEU A 9 -6.70 -27.88 0.17
C LEU A 9 -7.49 -28.18 -1.13
N GLY A 10 -6.82 -28.48 -2.24
CA GLY A 10 -7.47 -28.77 -3.52
C GLY A 10 -8.21 -27.56 -4.13
N LEU A 11 -7.93 -26.36 -3.64
CA LEU A 11 -8.43 -25.12 -4.23
C LEU A 11 -7.54 -24.82 -5.44
N THR A 12 -8.12 -24.78 -6.65
CA THR A 12 -7.43 -24.16 -7.78
C THR A 12 -7.02 -22.75 -7.37
N PRO A 13 -5.75 -22.33 -7.54
CA PRO A 13 -5.36 -20.98 -7.21
C PRO A 13 -6.21 -20.04 -8.07
N ALA A 14 -7.18 -19.38 -7.44
CA ALA A 14 -7.81 -18.24 -8.07
C ALA A 14 -6.68 -17.26 -8.39
N PRO A 15 -6.69 -16.60 -9.57
CA PRO A 15 -5.71 -15.58 -9.86
C PRO A 15 -5.68 -14.60 -8.68
N THR A 16 -4.51 -14.45 -8.05
CA THR A 16 -4.36 -13.54 -6.92
C THR A 16 -4.75 -12.15 -7.41
N LYS A 17 -5.23 -11.26 -6.53
CA LYS A 17 -5.52 -9.85 -6.90
C LYS A 17 -4.30 -9.13 -7.53
N MET A 18 -3.12 -9.72 -7.37
CA MET A 18 -1.84 -9.25 -7.90
C MET A 18 -1.45 -9.84 -9.26
N SER A 19 -2.21 -10.80 -9.79
CA SER A 19 -1.90 -11.51 -11.04
C SER A 19 -1.85 -10.61 -12.28
N LEU A 20 -2.57 -9.48 -12.26
CA LEU A 20 -2.59 -8.49 -13.32
C LEU A 20 -1.56 -7.37 -13.12
N VAL A 21 -0.89 -7.33 -11.96
CA VAL A 21 0.09 -6.30 -11.63
C VAL A 21 1.45 -6.70 -12.22
N PRO A 22 2.03 -5.87 -13.10
CA PRO A 22 3.32 -6.17 -13.73
C PRO A 22 4.48 -6.38 -12.74
N THR A 23 5.25 -7.43 -12.98
CA THR A 23 6.43 -7.82 -12.20
C THR A 23 7.73 -7.32 -12.85
N THR A 24 8.83 -7.39 -12.10
CA THR A 24 10.19 -7.11 -12.58
C THR A 24 11.09 -8.33 -12.40
N ASP A 25 11.94 -8.60 -13.40
CA ASP A 25 12.99 -9.62 -13.32
C ASP A 25 14.29 -9.09 -12.69
N GLN A 26 14.41 -7.78 -12.56
CA GLN A 26 15.57 -7.14 -11.94
C GLN A 26 15.48 -7.21 -10.42
N PRO A 27 16.58 -7.58 -9.73
CA PRO A 27 16.61 -7.61 -8.28
C PRO A 27 16.42 -6.20 -7.71
N GLN A 28 15.48 -6.06 -6.79
CA GLN A 28 15.21 -4.81 -6.07
C GLN A 28 15.76 -4.88 -4.65
N LYS A 29 16.05 -3.72 -4.06
CA LYS A 29 16.51 -3.57 -2.67
C LYS A 29 15.70 -2.47 -1.97
N ALA A 30 15.72 -2.45 -0.64
CA ALA A 30 15.00 -1.45 0.15
C ALA A 30 15.36 0.01 -0.21
N LYS A 31 16.60 0.24 -0.65
CA LYS A 31 17.06 1.56 -1.12
C LYS A 31 16.29 2.03 -2.35
N ASP A 32 15.86 1.13 -3.23
CA ASP A 32 15.11 1.47 -4.44
C ASP A 32 13.69 1.94 -4.13
N PHE A 33 13.20 1.68 -2.91
CA PHE A 33 11.90 2.16 -2.41
C PHE A 33 12.04 3.36 -1.46
N THR A 34 13.24 3.92 -1.32
CA THR A 34 13.51 5.07 -0.46
C THR A 34 13.57 6.35 -1.27
N SER A 35 12.63 7.27 -1.01
CA SER A 35 12.64 8.60 -1.62
C SER A 35 13.78 9.48 -1.10
N ASP A 36 14.02 10.60 -1.78
CA ASP A 36 14.94 11.66 -1.35
C ASP A 36 14.38 12.58 -0.24
N GLN A 37 13.10 12.44 0.10
CA GLN A 37 12.44 13.27 1.11
C GLN A 37 12.89 12.94 2.53
N GLU A 38 13.18 13.98 3.31
CA GLU A 38 13.48 13.87 4.74
C GLU A 38 12.25 13.47 5.56
N VAL A 39 12.40 12.45 6.41
CA VAL A 39 11.35 11.97 7.30
C VAL A 39 11.19 12.94 8.48
N ARG A 40 9.99 13.52 8.61
CA ARG A 40 9.69 14.60 9.58
C ARG A 40 8.90 14.11 10.80
N TRP A 41 9.00 12.82 11.14
CA TRP A 41 8.39 12.29 12.35
C TRP A 41 9.26 12.61 13.57
N CYS A 42 8.64 12.62 14.76
CA CYS A 42 9.38 12.86 15.99
C CYS A 42 10.42 11.74 16.24
N PRO A 43 11.59 12.04 16.84
CA PRO A 43 12.54 11.02 17.25
C PRO A 43 11.86 9.96 18.14
N GLY A 44 12.03 8.68 17.79
CA GLY A 44 11.39 7.56 18.49
C GLY A 44 9.96 7.23 18.03
N CYS A 45 9.42 7.90 17.02
CA CYS A 45 8.11 7.58 16.45
C CYS A 45 8.08 6.15 15.85
N GLY A 46 7.02 5.39 16.11
CA GLY A 46 6.85 4.03 15.57
C GLY A 46 6.72 3.96 14.05
N ASP A 47 6.29 5.05 13.40
CA ASP A 47 6.15 5.10 11.94
C ASP A 47 7.48 4.87 11.21
N TYR A 48 8.63 5.17 11.84
CA TYR A 48 9.95 4.81 11.31
C TYR A 48 10.12 3.31 11.12
N VAL A 49 9.62 2.51 12.07
CA VAL A 49 9.69 1.06 12.01
C VAL A 49 8.80 0.55 10.90
N ILE A 50 7.56 1.04 10.82
CA ILE A 50 6.61 0.67 9.75
C ILE A 50 7.21 0.98 8.37
N LEU A 51 7.76 2.18 8.18
CA LEU A 51 8.38 2.59 6.93
C LEU A 51 9.56 1.70 6.55
N ASN A 52 10.44 1.40 7.51
CA ASN A 52 11.58 0.52 7.26
C ASN A 52 11.12 -0.91 6.92
N THR A 53 10.13 -1.44 7.64
CA THR A 53 9.57 -2.77 7.35
C THR A 53 8.99 -2.83 5.94
N ILE A 54 8.18 -1.84 5.54
CA ILE A 54 7.61 -1.79 4.20
C ILE A 54 8.70 -1.67 3.13
N ARG A 55 9.70 -0.80 3.31
CA ARG A 55 10.83 -0.69 2.36
C ARG A 55 11.58 -2.00 2.16
N ASN A 56 11.75 -2.79 3.22
CA ASN A 56 12.40 -4.10 3.11
C ASN A 56 11.49 -5.17 2.50
N PHE A 57 10.18 -5.07 2.70
CA PHE A 57 9.20 -6.02 2.19
C PHE A 57 8.86 -5.82 0.70
N LEU A 58 8.74 -4.57 0.23
CA LEU A 58 8.33 -4.30 -1.16
C LEU A 58 9.20 -4.99 -2.24
N PRO A 59 10.54 -5.10 -2.10
CA PRO A 59 11.37 -5.88 -3.01
C PRO A 59 10.96 -7.35 -3.14
N GLU A 60 10.44 -7.96 -2.07
CA GLU A 60 10.05 -9.38 -2.04
C GLU A 60 8.76 -9.65 -2.84
N LEU A 61 7.96 -8.61 -3.09
CA LEU A 61 6.77 -8.70 -3.93
C LEU A 61 7.12 -8.86 -5.42
N GLY A 62 8.32 -8.44 -5.85
CA GLY A 62 8.76 -8.53 -7.24
C GLY A 62 7.96 -7.67 -8.23
N LEU A 63 7.24 -6.66 -7.74
CA LEU A 63 6.41 -5.77 -8.55
C LEU A 63 7.24 -4.60 -9.09
N ARG A 64 6.86 -4.11 -10.28
CA ARG A 64 7.42 -2.84 -10.76
C ARG A 64 7.00 -1.70 -9.84
N ARG A 65 7.94 -0.81 -9.50
CA ARG A 65 7.70 0.28 -8.53
C ARG A 65 6.62 1.24 -9.03
N GLU A 66 6.60 1.49 -10.32
CA GLU A 66 5.60 2.31 -11.03
C GLU A 66 4.21 1.67 -11.09
N ASN A 67 4.08 0.39 -10.68
CA ASN A 67 2.80 -0.31 -10.55
C ASN A 67 2.35 -0.45 -9.08
N ILE A 68 3.05 0.18 -8.13
CA ILE A 68 2.65 0.25 -6.73
C ILE A 68 2.19 1.68 -6.42
N ALA A 69 1.00 1.80 -5.81
CA ALA A 69 0.40 3.08 -5.45
C ALA A 69 -0.01 3.11 -3.99
N PHE A 70 0.56 4.03 -3.21
CA PHE A 70 0.18 4.27 -1.81
C PHE A 70 -0.76 5.48 -1.71
N VAL A 71 -1.94 5.28 -1.13
CA VAL A 71 -2.95 6.32 -0.88
C VAL A 71 -3.04 6.56 0.63
N SER A 72 -2.88 7.81 1.05
CA SER A 72 -2.99 8.19 2.46
C SER A 72 -3.98 9.31 2.69
N GLY A 73 -4.42 9.47 3.94
CA GLY A 73 -5.34 10.54 4.37
C GLY A 73 -4.58 11.77 4.85
N ILE A 74 -4.90 12.28 6.05
CA ILE A 74 -4.18 13.37 6.71
C ILE A 74 -3.78 12.96 8.13
N GLY A 75 -2.53 13.25 8.50
CA GLY A 75 -1.95 12.98 9.81
C GLY A 75 -0.46 12.69 9.72
N CYS A 76 0.20 12.46 10.87
CA CYS A 76 1.62 12.06 10.90
C CYS A 76 1.85 10.82 10.04
N SER A 77 1.08 9.76 10.27
CA SER A 77 1.12 8.52 9.48
C SER A 77 0.87 8.76 7.99
N SER A 78 0.05 9.74 7.62
CA SER A 78 -0.33 9.97 6.23
C SER A 78 0.75 10.66 5.40
N ARG A 79 1.87 11.05 6.02
CA ARG A 79 3.07 11.46 5.29
C ARG A 79 3.79 10.29 4.62
N PHE A 80 3.42 9.06 4.93
CA PHE A 80 4.06 7.84 4.44
C PHE A 80 4.34 7.80 2.93
N PRO A 81 3.42 8.19 2.02
CA PRO A 81 3.69 8.13 0.59
C PRO A 81 4.82 9.08 0.14
N TYR A 82 5.10 10.16 0.87
CA TYR A 82 6.25 11.01 0.56
C TYR A 82 7.59 10.32 0.77
N TYR A 83 7.61 9.25 1.56
CA TYR A 83 8.82 8.55 1.97
C TYR A 83 9.07 7.27 1.17
N LEU A 84 8.28 7.02 0.14
CA LEU A 84 8.42 5.85 -0.74
C LEU A 84 8.64 6.27 -2.18
N GLU A 85 9.57 5.60 -2.84
CA GLU A 85 9.85 5.79 -4.27
C GLU A 85 8.89 4.94 -5.13
N THR A 86 7.60 5.29 -5.06
CA THR A 86 6.46 4.66 -5.76
C THR A 86 5.43 5.74 -6.13
N TYR A 87 4.35 5.42 -6.84
CA TYR A 87 3.25 6.39 -6.96
C TYR A 87 2.59 6.62 -5.60
N GLY A 88 2.27 7.87 -5.27
CA GLY A 88 1.74 8.25 -3.97
C GLY A 88 0.65 9.33 -4.07
N PHE A 89 -0.43 9.15 -3.33
CA PHE A 89 -1.49 10.14 -3.15
C PHE A 89 -1.61 10.51 -1.68
N HIS A 90 -1.18 11.72 -1.32
CA HIS A 90 -1.53 12.32 -0.04
C HIS A 90 -2.87 13.04 -0.22
N SER A 91 -3.94 12.38 0.22
CA SER A 91 -5.30 12.81 -0.08
C SER A 91 -5.86 13.77 0.97
N ILE A 92 -7.17 13.76 1.18
CA ILE A 92 -7.86 14.58 2.18
C ILE A 92 -8.30 13.71 3.36
N HIS A 93 -8.48 14.35 4.52
CA HIS A 93 -8.66 13.67 5.80
C HIS A 93 -9.83 12.67 5.75
N GLY A 94 -9.52 11.40 6.05
CA GLY A 94 -10.46 10.27 6.06
C GLY A 94 -11.01 9.85 4.71
N ARG A 95 -10.37 10.20 3.59
CA ARG A 95 -10.84 9.82 2.24
C ARG A 95 -9.89 8.88 1.51
N ALA A 96 -8.81 8.41 2.15
CA ALA A 96 -7.91 7.45 1.55
C ALA A 96 -8.62 6.17 1.05
N PRO A 97 -9.53 5.53 1.82
CA PRO A 97 -10.26 4.35 1.32
C PRO A 97 -11.15 4.65 0.11
N THR A 98 -11.77 5.84 0.05
CA THR A 98 -12.62 6.26 -1.07
C THR A 98 -11.81 6.42 -2.36
N ILE A 99 -10.67 7.11 -2.28
CA ILE A 99 -9.79 7.34 -3.43
C ILE A 99 -9.13 6.05 -3.87
N ALA A 100 -8.64 5.24 -2.93
CA ALA A 100 -8.09 3.93 -3.21
C ALA A 100 -9.10 3.00 -3.89
N THR A 101 -10.37 3.05 -3.48
CA THR A 101 -11.44 2.29 -4.16
C THR A 101 -11.59 2.71 -5.61
N GLY A 102 -11.63 4.01 -5.91
CA GLY A 102 -11.69 4.50 -7.29
C GLY A 102 -10.48 4.06 -8.11
N LEU A 103 -9.28 4.13 -7.54
CA LEU A 103 -8.04 3.74 -8.22
C LEU A 103 -8.00 2.24 -8.51
N ALA A 104 -8.31 1.40 -7.52
CA ALA A 104 -8.30 -0.06 -7.66
C ALA A 104 -9.32 -0.55 -8.69
N LEU A 105 -10.49 0.08 -8.78
CA LEU A 105 -11.51 -0.26 -9.77
C LEU A 105 -11.15 0.23 -11.19
N ALA A 106 -10.40 1.33 -11.31
CA ALA A 106 -10.04 1.90 -12.60
C ALA A 106 -8.79 1.25 -13.22
N ARG A 107 -7.91 0.67 -12.40
CA ARG A 107 -6.59 0.20 -12.80
C ARG A 107 -6.23 -1.11 -12.11
N GLU A 108 -6.66 -2.21 -12.70
CA GLU A 108 -6.37 -3.58 -12.22
C GLU A 108 -4.88 -3.96 -12.32
N ASP A 109 -4.09 -3.18 -13.07
CA ASP A 109 -2.64 -3.36 -13.20
C ASP A 109 -1.83 -2.62 -12.11
N LEU A 110 -2.50 -2.08 -11.09
CA LEU A 110 -1.85 -1.43 -9.94
C LEU A 110 -2.04 -2.22 -8.65
N SER A 111 -0.96 -2.31 -7.86
CA SER A 111 -1.01 -2.67 -6.45
C SER A 111 -1.38 -1.43 -5.63
N VAL A 112 -2.62 -1.36 -5.15
CA VAL A 112 -3.12 -0.21 -4.39
C VAL A 112 -3.04 -0.48 -2.89
N TRP A 113 -2.34 0.40 -2.15
CA TRP A 113 -2.13 0.30 -0.72
C TRP A 113 -2.72 1.53 -0.02
N VAL A 114 -3.31 1.32 1.16
CA VAL A 114 -3.84 2.42 1.98
C VAL A 114 -3.02 2.53 3.27
N VAL A 115 -2.56 3.75 3.58
CA VAL A 115 -1.88 4.05 4.84
C VAL A 115 -2.57 5.22 5.53
N THR A 116 -3.05 4.99 6.74
CA THR A 116 -3.88 5.94 7.48
C THR A 116 -3.53 5.92 8.96
N GLY A 117 -3.83 7.01 9.67
CA GLY A 117 -3.85 7.01 11.13
C GLY A 117 -5.16 6.43 11.65
N ASP A 118 -5.20 6.18 12.94
CA ASP A 118 -6.41 5.78 13.67
C ASP A 118 -7.53 6.84 13.55
N GLY A 119 -7.25 8.11 13.82
CA GLY A 119 -8.22 9.20 13.65
C GLY A 119 -8.66 9.37 12.20
N ASP A 120 -7.75 9.18 11.24
CA ASP A 120 -8.05 9.31 9.82
C ASP A 120 -9.00 8.19 9.33
N ALA A 121 -8.73 6.93 9.66
CA ALA A 121 -9.49 5.79 9.16
C ALA A 121 -10.66 5.34 10.06
N LEU A 122 -10.55 5.49 11.39
CA LEU A 122 -11.52 4.96 12.35
C LEU A 122 -12.44 6.04 12.95
N SER A 123 -12.11 7.33 12.77
CA SER A 123 -13.01 8.44 13.09
C SER A 123 -13.63 9.02 11.81
N ILE A 124 -13.08 10.08 11.23
CA ILE A 124 -13.68 10.78 10.08
C ILE A 124 -13.76 9.92 8.80
N GLY A 125 -12.91 8.91 8.68
CA GLY A 125 -12.90 7.94 7.57
C GLY A 125 -13.70 6.66 7.80
N GLY A 126 -14.28 6.46 9.00
CA GLY A 126 -14.82 5.15 9.43
C GLY A 126 -15.83 4.53 8.46
N ASN A 127 -16.80 5.32 8.00
CA ASN A 127 -17.81 4.85 7.04
C ASN A 127 -17.19 4.40 5.71
N HIS A 128 -16.16 5.09 5.24
CA HIS A 128 -15.48 4.75 3.98
C HIS A 128 -14.71 3.44 4.13
N LEU A 129 -14.01 3.25 5.24
CA LEU A 129 -13.28 2.01 5.53
C LEU A 129 -14.23 0.81 5.60
N ILE A 130 -15.31 0.89 6.37
CA ILE A 130 -16.28 -0.20 6.53
C ILE A 130 -16.86 -0.61 5.18
N HIS A 131 -17.18 0.37 4.33
CA HIS A 131 -17.72 0.07 3.01
C HIS A 131 -16.68 -0.44 2.01
N ALA A 132 -15.41 -0.05 2.11
CA ALA A 132 -14.33 -0.64 1.32
C ALA A 132 -14.17 -2.13 1.67
N LEU A 133 -14.11 -2.45 2.97
CA LEU A 133 -14.03 -3.82 3.47
C LEU A 133 -15.25 -4.66 3.07
N ARG A 134 -16.47 -4.12 3.21
CA ARG A 134 -17.72 -4.82 2.81
C ARG A 134 -17.75 -5.19 1.33
N ARG A 135 -17.13 -4.36 0.48
CA ARG A 135 -17.06 -4.61 -0.96
C ARG A 135 -15.91 -5.54 -1.35
N ASN A 136 -15.05 -5.91 -0.40
CA ASN A 136 -13.84 -6.67 -0.65
C ASN A 136 -13.00 -6.05 -1.78
N ILE A 137 -12.87 -4.71 -1.74
CA ILE A 137 -11.98 -3.98 -2.65
C ILE A 137 -10.54 -4.40 -2.41
#